data_AF-A0A0C2MPT7-F1
#
_entry.id   AF-A0A0C2MPT7-F1
#
_cell.length_a   1.000
_cell.length_b   1.000
_cell.length_c   1.000
_cell.angle_alpha   90.00
_cell.angle_beta   90.00
_cell.angle_gamma   90.00
#
_symmetry.space_group_name_H-M   'P 1'
#
loop_
_entity.id
_entity.type
_entity.pdbx_description
1 polymer ?
#
loop_
_entity_poly.entity_id
_entity_poly.type
_entity_poly.pdbx_seq_one_letter_code
_entity_poly.pdbx_strand_id
1 'polypeptide(L)'
;MVRFSSDFNKFNHDELCRWLKNNGFETLAINLPEKITSGYDLRMMSDEEWDQELGLSSEFDRKRLRLLIEQAILDSKEPSEKLSKEWVAVWLEEIGLNQYRYEFLRRNINGTLLNNLRFVNFIDS
;
A
#
# COMPACT_ATOMS: atom_id res chain seq x y z
N MET A 1 -21.58 -0.79 6.72
CA MET A 1 -20.14 -0.87 6.38
C MET A 1 -19.66 0.55 6.12
N VAL A 2 -18.80 1.10 6.98
CA VAL A 2 -18.28 2.47 6.80
C VAL A 2 -17.32 2.44 5.61
N ARG A 3 -17.62 3.22 4.56
CA ARG A 3 -16.68 3.40 3.45
C ARG A 3 -15.69 4.50 3.84
N PHE A 4 -14.43 4.13 3.94
CA PHE A 4 -13.34 5.11 4.04
C PHE A 4 -13.02 5.65 2.63
N SER A 5 -12.23 6.72 2.55
CA SER A 5 -11.47 7.02 1.32
C SER A 5 -10.84 5.73 0.79
N SER A 6 -10.73 5.58 -0.53
CA SER A 6 -10.11 4.37 -1.09
C SER A 6 -8.64 4.27 -0.68
N ASP A 7 -7.91 5.39 -0.56
CA ASP A 7 -6.47 5.43 -0.27
C ASP A 7 -6.19 5.82 1.18
N PHE A 8 -5.58 4.90 1.94
CA PHE A 8 -5.17 5.09 3.33
C PHE A 8 -4.30 6.34 3.52
N ASN A 9 -3.37 6.63 2.60
CA ASN A 9 -2.46 7.77 2.75
C ASN A 9 -3.21 9.12 2.69
N LYS A 10 -4.40 9.14 2.11
CA LYS A 10 -5.24 10.34 1.96
C LYS A 10 -6.27 10.51 3.06
N PHE A 11 -6.30 9.61 4.05
CA PHE A 11 -7.20 9.77 5.18
C PHE A 11 -6.87 11.08 5.88
N ASN A 12 -7.88 11.91 6.13
CA ASN A 12 -7.74 13.02 7.06
C ASN A 12 -7.75 12.51 8.51
N HIS A 13 -7.45 13.40 9.47
CA HIS A 13 -7.40 13.05 10.90
C HIS A 13 -8.65 12.30 11.39
N ASP A 14 -9.86 12.78 11.05
CA ASP A 14 -11.12 12.15 11.48
C ASP A 14 -11.36 10.77 10.85
N GLU A 15 -11.01 10.62 9.58
CA GLU A 15 -11.05 9.32 8.88
C GLU A 15 -10.07 8.34 9.50
N LEU A 16 -8.87 8.81 9.84
CA LEU A 16 -7.83 8.02 10.47
C LEU A 16 -8.25 7.54 11.86
N CYS A 17 -8.79 8.43 12.71
CA CYS A 17 -9.32 8.06 14.02
C CYS A 17 -10.46 7.03 13.91
N ARG A 18 -11.39 7.21 12.96
CA ARG A 18 -12.46 6.22 12.70
C ARG A 18 -11.89 4.88 12.22
N TRP A 19 -10.86 4.90 11.38
CA TRP A 19 -10.22 3.68 10.89
C TRP A 19 -9.50 2.93 12.01
N LEU A 20 -8.74 3.63 12.85
CA LEU A 20 -8.07 3.06 14.02
C LEU A 20 -9.09 2.41 14.97
N LYS A 21 -10.17 3.11 15.28
CA LYS A 21 -11.27 2.59 16.12
C LYS A 21 -11.86 1.30 15.53
N ASN A 22 -12.16 1.28 14.25
CA ASN A 22 -12.77 0.11 13.59
C ASN A 22 -11.81 -1.10 13.49
N ASN A 23 -10.51 -0.88 13.61
CA ASN A 23 -9.49 -1.92 13.60
C ASN A 23 -9.01 -2.33 15.00
N GLY A 24 -9.68 -1.87 16.07
CA GLY A 24 -9.40 -2.24 17.46
C GLY A 24 -8.23 -1.49 18.10
N PHE A 25 -8.01 -0.24 17.68
CA PHE A 25 -7.07 0.72 18.27
C PHE A 25 -7.84 1.92 18.85
N GLU A 26 -8.88 1.67 19.65
CA GLU A 26 -9.79 2.72 20.15
C GLU A 26 -9.09 3.75 21.03
N THR A 27 -8.19 3.31 21.92
CA THR A 27 -7.42 4.21 22.79
C THR A 27 -6.52 5.15 21.99
N LEU A 28 -5.86 4.61 20.95
CA LEU A 28 -5.05 5.40 20.05
C LEU A 28 -5.91 6.35 19.21
N ALA A 29 -7.06 5.90 18.73
CA ALA A 29 -7.99 6.73 17.96
C ALA A 29 -8.50 7.95 18.75
N ILE A 30 -8.67 7.82 20.06
CA ILE A 30 -9.12 8.91 20.94
C ILE A 30 -7.98 9.89 21.24
N ASN A 31 -6.76 9.38 21.40
CA ASN A 31 -5.59 10.15 21.83
C ASN A 31 -4.63 10.45 20.67
N LEU A 32 -5.08 10.34 19.42
CA LEU A 32 -4.22 10.55 18.27
C LEU A 32 -3.75 12.02 18.25
N PRO A 33 -2.43 12.30 18.24
CA PRO A 33 -1.95 13.67 18.26
C PRO A 33 -2.44 14.47 17.04
N GLU A 34 -2.85 15.73 17.24
CA GLU A 34 -3.33 16.61 16.16
C GLU A 34 -2.29 16.83 15.03
N LYS A 35 -1.00 16.67 15.35
CA LYS A 35 0.08 16.73 14.36
C LYS A 35 0.03 15.61 13.32
N ILE A 36 -0.64 14.50 13.62
CA ILE A 36 -0.87 13.40 12.67
C ILE A 36 -2.11 13.77 11.86
N THR A 37 -1.89 14.53 10.81
CA THR A 37 -2.98 15.11 10.01
C THR A 37 -3.53 14.14 8.97
N SER A 38 -2.73 13.12 8.62
CA SER A 38 -3.07 12.15 7.59
C SER A 38 -2.62 10.73 7.87
N GLY A 39 -3.18 9.76 7.15
CA GLY A 39 -2.72 8.37 7.18
C GLY A 39 -1.26 8.22 6.70
N TYR A 40 -0.80 9.10 5.81
CA TYR A 40 0.62 9.16 5.41
C TYR A 40 1.52 9.48 6.60
N ASP A 41 1.14 10.48 7.40
CA ASP A 41 1.92 10.90 8.58
C ASP A 41 2.09 9.73 9.55
N LEU A 42 0.99 9.03 9.87
CA LEU A 42 1.01 7.86 10.75
C LEU A 42 1.92 6.75 10.21
N ARG A 43 1.85 6.48 8.90
CA ARG A 43 2.61 5.41 8.25
C ARG A 43 4.12 5.67 8.25
N MET A 44 4.54 6.92 8.05
CA MET A 44 5.95 7.29 7.92
C MET A 44 6.71 7.30 9.24
N MET A 45 6.01 7.33 10.36
CA MET A 45 6.64 7.26 11.68
C MET A 45 7.39 5.95 11.89
N SER A 46 8.47 5.99 12.68
CA SER A 46 9.22 4.80 13.13
C SER A 46 8.51 4.07 14.27
N ASP A 47 8.99 2.87 14.61
CA ASP A 47 8.46 2.13 15.75
C ASP A 47 8.79 2.81 17.10
N GLU A 48 9.92 3.51 17.19
CA GLU A 48 10.28 4.35 18.34
C GLU A 48 9.34 5.55 18.48
N GLU A 49 9.01 6.22 17.38
CA GLU A 49 8.04 7.33 17.38
C GLU A 49 6.64 6.84 17.74
N TRP A 50 6.24 5.65 17.29
CA TRP A 50 4.98 5.04 17.71
C TRP A 50 4.93 4.73 19.21
N ASP A 51 6.03 4.28 19.80
CA ASP A 51 6.09 4.08 21.24
C ASP A 51 6.02 5.42 21.99
N GLN A 52 6.91 6.36 21.66
CA GLN A 52 7.07 7.61 22.40
C GLN A 52 5.92 8.60 22.20
N GLU A 53 5.40 8.70 20.98
CA GLU A 53 4.42 9.74 20.62
C GLU A 53 2.98 9.24 20.60
N LEU A 54 2.78 7.95 20.34
CA LEU A 54 1.44 7.34 20.24
C LEU A 54 1.11 6.41 21.42
N GLY A 55 2.07 6.16 22.31
CA GLY A 55 1.90 5.27 23.46
C GLY A 55 1.76 3.80 23.08
N LEU A 56 2.22 3.40 21.89
CA LEU A 56 2.18 2.01 21.42
C LEU A 56 3.42 1.23 21.88
N SER A 57 3.54 0.96 23.19
CA SER A 57 4.75 0.32 23.75
C SER A 57 4.87 -1.18 23.46
N SER A 58 3.76 -1.85 23.17
CA SER A 58 3.71 -3.26 22.82
C SER A 58 4.22 -3.49 21.39
N GLU A 59 5.30 -4.26 21.25
CA GLU A 59 5.85 -4.66 19.93
C GLU A 59 4.80 -5.40 19.08
N PHE A 60 3.95 -6.20 19.73
CA PHE A 60 2.86 -6.91 19.07
C PHE A 60 1.85 -5.94 18.46
N ASP A 61 1.43 -4.91 19.21
CA ASP A 61 0.45 -3.93 18.72
C ASP A 61 1.02 -3.05 17.62
N ARG A 62 2.30 -2.67 17.70
CA ARG A 62 3.00 -2.00 16.59
C ARG A 62 3.02 -2.87 15.34
N LYS A 63 3.44 -4.14 15.44
CA LYS A 63 3.44 -5.06 14.28
C LYS A 63 2.04 -5.26 13.69
N ARG A 64 1.02 -5.40 14.55
CA ARG A 64 -0.38 -5.52 14.10
C ARG A 64 -0.83 -4.26 13.36
N LEU A 65 -0.52 -3.07 13.86
CA LEU A 65 -0.88 -1.82 13.20
C LEU A 65 -0.16 -1.66 11.86
N ARG A 66 1.14 -1.99 11.77
CA ARG A 66 1.89 -1.98 10.50
C ARG A 66 1.20 -2.84 9.44
N LEU A 67 0.86 -4.09 9.78
CA LEU A 67 0.20 -5.02 8.86
C LEU A 67 -1.17 -4.50 8.39
N LEU A 68 -1.95 -3.90 9.29
CA LEU A 68 -3.25 -3.32 8.94
C LEU A 68 -3.10 -2.13 7.99
N ILE A 69 -2.10 -1.28 8.21
CA ILE A 69 -1.79 -0.15 7.31
C ILE A 69 -1.37 -0.66 5.93
N GLU A 70 -0.48 -1.65 5.88
CA GLU A 70 -0.03 -2.27 4.63
C GLU A 70 -1.19 -2.89 3.86
N GLN A 71 -2.09 -3.60 4.55
CA GLN A 71 -3.29 -4.18 3.96
C GLN A 71 -4.22 -3.10 3.41
N ALA A 72 -4.46 -2.02 4.16
CA ALA A 72 -5.31 -0.91 3.71
C ALA A 72 -4.77 -0.24 2.44
N ILE A 73 -3.44 -0.10 2.33
CA ILE A 73 -2.78 0.42 1.12
C ILE A 73 -2.85 -0.59 -0.02
N LEU A 74 -2.73 -1.89 0.26
CA LEU A 74 -2.87 -2.90 -0.78
C LEU A 74 -4.31 -2.97 -1.32
N ASP A 75 -5.30 -2.78 -0.46
CA ASP A 75 -6.71 -2.78 -0.84
C ASP A 75 -7.08 -1.55 -1.67
N SER A 76 -6.40 -0.42 -1.46
CA SER A 76 -6.60 0.81 -2.21
C SER A 76 -6.04 0.79 -3.64
N LYS A 77 -5.04 -0.06 -3.88
CA LYS A 77 -4.37 -0.17 -5.17
C LYS A 77 -5.31 -0.66 -6.25
N GLU A 78 -5.22 -0.06 -7.45
CA GLU A 78 -5.86 -0.61 -8.64
C GLU A 78 -5.35 -2.03 -8.92
N PRO A 79 -6.15 -2.93 -9.53
CA PRO A 79 -5.75 -4.31 -9.78
C PRO A 79 -4.38 -4.44 -10.47
N SER A 80 -4.05 -3.55 -11.41
CA SER A 80 -2.77 -3.53 -12.10
C SER A 80 -1.57 -3.25 -11.19
N GLU A 81 -1.76 -2.45 -10.13
CA GLU A 81 -0.70 -2.10 -9.17
C GLU A 81 -0.36 -3.25 -8.21
N LYS A 82 -1.20 -4.30 -8.18
CA LYS A 82 -0.99 -5.51 -7.39
C LYS A 82 -0.17 -6.57 -8.14
N LEU A 83 -0.01 -6.44 -9.45
CA LEU A 83 0.68 -7.43 -10.28
C LEU A 83 2.18 -7.11 -10.34
N SER A 84 3.01 -7.99 -9.77
CA SER A 84 4.46 -7.86 -9.82
C SER A 84 5.02 -8.19 -11.21
N LYS A 85 6.29 -7.87 -11.46
CA LYS A 85 6.97 -8.24 -12.72
C LYS A 85 7.11 -9.76 -12.88
N GLU A 86 7.24 -10.49 -11.77
CA GLU A 86 7.27 -11.96 -11.76
C GLU A 86 5.91 -12.53 -12.15
N TRP A 87 4.82 -11.95 -11.64
CA TRP A 87 3.48 -12.32 -12.06
C TRP A 87 3.27 -12.08 -13.56
N VAL A 88 3.68 -10.90 -14.06
CA VAL A 88 3.61 -10.58 -15.50
C VAL A 88 4.43 -11.56 -16.34
N ALA A 89 5.60 -11.99 -15.85
CA ALA A 89 6.44 -12.97 -16.54
C ALA A 89 5.79 -14.36 -16.64
N VAL A 90 5.12 -14.82 -15.57
CA VAL A 90 4.32 -16.06 -15.59
C VAL A 90 3.13 -15.92 -16.53
N TRP A 91 2.42 -14.80 -16.44
CA TRP A 91 1.28 -14.51 -17.31
C TRP A 91 1.67 -14.53 -18.80
N LEU A 92 2.85 -14.03 -19.18
CA LEU A 92 3.38 -14.13 -20.54
C LEU A 92 3.52 -15.58 -21.01
N GLU A 93 3.94 -16.50 -20.13
CA GLU A 93 4.01 -17.92 -20.46
C GLU A 93 2.62 -18.51 -20.69
N GLU A 94 1.66 -18.17 -19.82
CA GLU A 94 0.26 -18.63 -19.90
C GLU A 94 -0.43 -18.23 -21.20
N ILE A 95 -0.14 -17.02 -21.72
CA ILE A 95 -0.70 -16.54 -23.00
C ILE A 95 0.16 -16.92 -24.22
N GLY A 96 1.22 -17.70 -24.04
CA GLY A 96 2.08 -18.19 -25.15
C GLY A 96 3.09 -17.17 -25.69
N LEU A 97 3.43 -16.14 -24.91
CA LEU A 97 4.37 -15.06 -25.25
C LEU A 97 5.72 -15.15 -24.51
N ASN A 98 6.17 -16.38 -24.19
CA ASN A 98 7.38 -16.64 -23.41
C ASN A 98 8.67 -16.02 -24.01
N GLN A 99 8.72 -15.81 -25.32
CA GLN A 99 9.87 -15.16 -25.98
C GLN A 99 10.15 -13.74 -25.46
N TYR A 100 9.14 -13.04 -24.92
CA TYR A 100 9.30 -11.70 -24.37
C TYR A 100 9.61 -11.67 -22.88
N ARG A 101 9.55 -12.82 -22.20
CA ARG A 101 9.71 -12.94 -20.75
C ARG A 101 11.00 -12.31 -20.22
N TYR A 102 12.13 -12.60 -20.88
CA TYR A 102 13.43 -12.07 -20.47
C TYR A 102 13.46 -10.53 -20.55
N GLU A 103 13.01 -9.95 -21.66
CA GLU A 103 12.99 -8.50 -21.85
C GLU A 103 12.03 -7.80 -20.89
N PHE A 104 10.85 -8.39 -20.63
CA PHE A 104 9.89 -7.85 -19.66
C PHE A 104 10.46 -7.83 -18.24
N LEU A 105 11.11 -8.91 -17.81
CA LEU A 105 11.79 -8.96 -16.52
C LEU A 105 12.95 -7.97 -16.45
N ARG A 106 13.79 -7.92 -17.49
CA ARG A 106 14.94 -7.00 -17.59
C ARG A 106 14.50 -5.53 -17.49
N ARG A 107 13.35 -5.20 -18.05
CA ARG A 107 12.76 -3.85 -18.02
C ARG A 107 11.87 -3.60 -16.79
N ASN A 108 11.75 -4.55 -15.88
CA ASN A 108 10.88 -4.49 -14.69
C ASN A 108 9.41 -4.17 -15.03
N ILE A 109 8.88 -4.71 -16.13
CA ILE A 109 7.49 -4.50 -16.53
C ILE A 109 6.56 -5.23 -15.54
N ASN A 110 5.93 -4.46 -14.65
CA ASN A 110 4.88 -4.90 -13.73
C ASN A 110 3.49 -4.55 -14.29
N GLY A 111 2.41 -4.88 -13.58
CA GLY A 111 1.05 -4.65 -14.09
C GLY A 111 0.73 -3.19 -14.38
N THR A 112 1.23 -2.25 -13.58
CA THR A 112 1.04 -0.81 -13.83
C THR A 112 1.69 -0.38 -15.14
N LEU A 113 2.95 -0.78 -15.37
CA LEU A 113 3.64 -0.48 -16.61
C LEU A 113 2.96 -1.15 -17.80
N LEU A 114 2.61 -2.44 -17.65
CA LEU A 114 1.89 -3.21 -18.66
C LEU A 114 0.60 -2.52 -19.11
N ASN A 115 -0.21 -2.04 -18.16
CA ASN A 115 -1.46 -1.34 -18.44
C ASN A 115 -1.26 0.01 -19.17
N ASN A 116 -0.06 0.58 -19.11
CA ASN A 116 0.30 1.84 -19.75
C ASN A 116 1.21 1.66 -20.98
N LEU A 117 1.52 0.42 -21.40
CA LEU A 117 2.32 0.18 -22.59
C LEU A 117 1.60 0.67 -23.83
N ARG A 118 2.28 1.53 -24.60
CA ARG A 118 1.84 2.00 -25.92
C ARG A 118 2.82 1.52 -26.97
N PHE A 119 2.37 1.43 -28.21
CA PHE A 119 3.17 1.00 -29.36
C PHE A 119 4.51 1.73 -29.48
N VAL A 120 4.54 3.04 -29.21
CA VAL A 120 5.77 3.86 -29.21
C VAL A 120 6.85 3.36 -28.23
N ASN A 121 6.45 2.72 -27.13
CA ASN A 121 7.39 2.24 -26.11
C ASN A 121 8.21 1.02 -26.58
N PHE A 122 7.88 0.45 -27.75
CA PHE A 122 8.56 -0.71 -28.32
C PHE A 122 9.47 -0.39 -29.52
N ILE A 123 9.44 0.85 -30.05
CA ILE A 123 10.15 1.20 -31.28
C ILE A 123 11.56 1.75 -31.00
N ASP A 124 11.80 2.34 -29.83
CA ASP A 124 13.06 3.03 -29.51
C ASP A 124 13.95 2.23 -28.54
N SER A 125 14.29 0.98 -28.87
CA SER A 125 15.17 0.14 -28.03
C SER A 125 16.25 -0.58 -28.80
#